data_AF-A0A2W4U2X5-F1
#
_entry.id   AF-A0A2W4U2X5-F1
#
_cell.length_a   1.000
_cell.length_b   1.000
_cell.length_c   1.000
_cell.angle_alpha   90.00
_cell.angle_beta   90.00
_cell.angle_gamma   90.00
#
_symmetry.space_group_name_H-M   'P 1'
#
loop_
_entity.id
_entity.type
_entity.pdbx_description
1 polymer ?
#
loop_
_entity_poly.entity_id
_entity_poly.type
_entity_poly.pdbx_seq_one_letter_code
_entity_poly.pdbx_strand_id
1 'polypeptide(L)'
;MVSPTAKQVFIQGVTQNGRTFRPSDWAERLAGVMSPFRPGGAQPGSHLSYSPWCVPNTINGIKCVVVHVDLREAEPMAWDFCMNFARDNDLQVAEACLLPDIPRAS
;
A
#
# COMPACT_ATOMS: atom_id res chain seq x y z
N MET A 1 -23.46 -10.21 8.03
CA MET A 1 -22.45 -9.14 7.90
C MET A 1 -21.28 -9.74 7.17
N VAL A 2 -21.07 -9.38 5.90
CA VAL A 2 -19.84 -9.77 5.19
C VAL A 2 -18.79 -8.79 5.67
N SER A 3 -17.94 -9.20 6.60
CA SER A 3 -16.77 -8.41 6.98
C SER A 3 -15.92 -8.24 5.71
N PRO A 4 -15.46 -7.02 5.36
CA PRO A 4 -14.54 -6.88 4.25
C PRO A 4 -13.27 -7.63 4.63
N THR A 5 -13.00 -8.75 3.95
CA THR A 5 -11.79 -9.57 4.14
C THR A 5 -10.56 -8.94 3.50
N ALA A 6 -10.63 -7.66 3.16
CA ALA A 6 -9.56 -6.96 2.48
C ALA A 6 -8.34 -6.84 3.39
N LYS A 7 -7.29 -7.59 3.07
CA LYS A 7 -6.01 -7.55 3.80
C LYS A 7 -5.09 -6.45 3.30
N GLN A 8 -5.43 -5.80 2.20
CA GLN A 8 -4.57 -4.85 1.51
C GLN A 8 -5.36 -3.67 0.95
N VAL A 9 -4.73 -2.49 1.05
CA VAL A 9 -5.16 -1.23 0.46
C VAL A 9 -4.14 -0.82 -0.61
N PHE A 10 -4.64 -0.30 -1.73
CA PHE A 10 -3.84 0.12 -2.88
C PHE A 10 -3.98 1.62 -3.04
N ILE A 11 -2.89 2.36 -2.81
CA ILE A 11 -2.80 3.77 -3.16
C ILE A 11 -2.31 3.84 -4.60
N GLN A 12 -3.16 4.27 -5.53
CA GLN A 12 -2.83 4.34 -6.94
C GLN A 12 -2.21 5.69 -7.29
N GLY A 13 -1.20 5.66 -8.17
CA GLY A 13 -0.55 6.84 -8.72
C GLY A 13 -1.40 7.55 -9.77
N VAL A 14 -2.71 7.59 -9.54
CA VAL A 14 -3.71 8.27 -10.33
C VAL A 14 -4.56 9.08 -9.35
N THR A 15 -4.74 10.35 -9.65
CA THR A 15 -5.57 11.24 -8.84
C THR A 15 -7.05 10.95 -9.03
N GLN A 16 -7.92 11.48 -8.17
CA GLN A 16 -9.37 11.30 -8.29
C GLN A 16 -9.90 11.84 -9.62
N ASN A 17 -9.27 12.87 -10.20
CA ASN A 17 -9.58 13.40 -11.54
C ASN A 17 -8.90 12.64 -12.71
N GLY A 18 -8.26 11.49 -12.46
CA GLY A 18 -7.73 10.60 -13.50
C GLY A 18 -6.34 10.97 -14.04
N ARG A 19 -5.61 11.92 -13.42
CA ARG A 19 -4.26 12.31 -13.85
C ARG A 19 -3.21 11.42 -13.20
N THR A 20 -2.16 11.09 -13.94
CA THR A 20 -1.02 10.35 -13.36
C THR A 20 -0.25 11.21 -12.36
N PHE A 21 -0.02 10.67 -11.17
CA PHE A 21 0.76 11.30 -10.12
C PHE A 21 2.28 11.26 -10.44
N ARG A 22 3.00 12.26 -9.96
CA ARG A 22 4.42 12.48 -10.22
C ARG A 22 5.14 12.92 -8.94
N PRO A 23 6.46 12.67 -8.82
CA PRO A 23 7.34 12.02 -9.80
C PRO A 23 7.03 10.52 -9.98
N SER A 24 7.57 9.88 -11.01
CA SER A 24 7.27 8.46 -11.32
C SER A 24 7.83 7.47 -10.29
N ASP A 25 8.77 7.91 -9.44
CA ASP A 25 9.40 7.13 -8.37
C ASP A 25 8.74 7.35 -6.99
N TRP A 26 7.56 7.99 -6.95
CA TRP A 26 6.87 8.31 -5.70
C TRP A 26 6.55 7.08 -4.85
N ALA A 27 6.21 5.96 -5.49
CA ALA A 27 5.81 4.74 -4.81
C ALA A 27 7.00 4.14 -4.04
N GLU A 28 8.16 4.08 -4.70
CA GLU A 28 9.42 3.64 -4.12
C GLU A 28 9.86 4.57 -2.98
N ARG A 29 9.67 5.89 -3.13
CA ARG A 29 9.96 6.87 -2.07
C ARG A 29 9.07 6.66 -0.83
N LEU A 30 7.76 6.52 -1.02
CA LEU A 30 6.83 6.28 0.09
C LEU A 30 7.19 4.97 0.79
N ALA A 31 7.38 3.88 0.04
CA ALA A 31 7.76 2.59 0.63
C ALA A 31 9.12 2.63 1.35
N GLY A 32 10.07 3.43 0.86
CA GLY A 32 11.35 3.65 1.52
C GLY A 32 11.22 4.31 2.89
N VAL A 33 10.38 5.35 3.01
CA VAL A 33 10.04 5.97 4.31
C VAL A 33 9.42 4.95 5.26
N MET A 34 8.65 4.01 4.72
CA MET A 34 7.95 2.99 5.49
C MET A 34 8.80 1.77 5.86
N SER A 35 10.05 1.69 5.38
CA SER A 35 10.96 0.55 5.63
C SER A 35 11.09 0.11 7.10
N PRO A 36 11.17 1.02 8.10
CA PRO A 36 11.30 0.63 9.50
C PRO A 36 10.06 -0.04 10.12
N PHE A 37 8.86 0.23 9.58
CA PHE A 37 7.60 -0.23 10.15
C PHE A 37 7.25 -1.61 9.64
N ARG A 38 7.64 -2.65 10.37
CA ARG A 38 7.55 -4.04 9.93
C ARG A 38 7.32 -5.01 11.10
N PRO A 39 6.87 -6.25 10.84
CA PRO A 39 6.71 -7.25 11.90
C PRO A 39 8.03 -7.46 12.67
N GLY A 40 7.97 -7.45 14.00
CA GLY A 40 9.15 -7.60 14.85
C GLY A 40 10.04 -6.36 14.94
N GLY A 41 9.62 -5.23 14.37
CA GLY A 41 10.34 -3.95 14.42
C GLY A 41 11.55 -3.87 13.46
N ALA A 42 12.17 -2.70 13.42
CA ALA A 42 13.36 -2.47 12.60
C ALA A 42 14.59 -3.17 13.19
N GLN A 43 15.22 -4.03 12.39
CA GLN A 43 16.48 -4.72 12.71
C GLN A 43 17.64 -4.15 11.87
N PRO A 44 18.91 -4.36 12.27
CA PRO A 44 20.06 -3.98 11.45
C PRO A 44 19.91 -4.47 10.00
N GLY A 45 20.09 -3.57 9.02
CA GLY A 45 19.87 -3.85 7.61
C GLY A 45 18.43 -3.67 7.11
N SER A 46 17.45 -3.39 7.98
CA SER A 46 16.05 -3.20 7.54
C SER A 46 15.88 -2.07 6.54
N HIS A 47 16.65 -0.98 6.71
CA HIS A 47 16.68 0.18 5.81
C HIS A 47 17.12 -0.14 4.36
N LEU A 48 17.66 -1.34 4.10
CA LEU A 48 18.04 -1.81 2.76
C LEU A 48 16.89 -2.51 2.02
N SER A 49 15.74 -2.68 2.67
CA SER A 49 14.57 -3.37 2.14
C SER A 49 13.29 -2.61 2.43
N TYR A 50 12.26 -2.80 1.61
CA TYR A 50 10.93 -2.30 1.93
C TYR A 50 10.28 -3.10 3.06
N SER A 51 9.35 -2.47 3.77
CA SER A 51 8.51 -3.17 4.73
C SER A 51 7.58 -4.15 4.01
N PRO A 52 7.34 -5.36 4.54
CA PRO A 52 6.32 -6.26 3.98
C PRO A 52 4.90 -5.69 4.12
N TRP A 53 4.70 -4.67 4.96
CA TRP A 53 3.41 -3.99 5.12
C TRP A 53 3.23 -2.77 4.21
N CYS A 54 4.27 -2.33 3.50
CA CYS A 54 4.19 -1.20 2.58
C CYS A 54 5.19 -1.38 1.43
N VAL A 55 4.68 -1.81 0.27
CA VAL A 55 5.49 -2.28 -0.86
C VAL A 55 5.13 -1.49 -2.13
N PRO A 56 6.11 -0.98 -2.89
CA PRO A 56 5.84 -0.32 -4.17
C PRO A 56 5.53 -1.37 -5.24
N ASN A 57 4.56 -1.09 -6.12
CA ASN A 57 4.16 -2.01 -7.17
C ASN A 57 3.72 -1.24 -8.44
N THR A 58 3.53 -1.97 -9.54
CA THR A 58 2.97 -1.45 -10.79
C THR A 58 1.84 -2.37 -11.25
N ILE A 59 0.62 -1.83 -11.33
CA ILE A 59 -0.57 -2.59 -11.77
C ILE A 59 -1.12 -1.90 -13.02
N ASN A 60 -1.28 -2.64 -14.11
CA ASN A 60 -1.75 -2.12 -15.39
C ASN A 60 -0.95 -0.88 -15.88
N GLY A 61 0.36 -0.86 -15.65
CA GLY A 61 1.23 0.27 -16.00
C GLY A 61 1.14 1.49 -15.07
N ILE A 62 0.29 1.45 -14.05
CA ILE A 62 0.14 2.51 -13.05
C ILE A 62 0.98 2.15 -11.81
N LYS A 63 1.84 3.08 -11.39
CA LYS A 63 2.58 2.97 -10.13
C LYS A 63 1.61 3.02 -8.95
N CYS A 64 1.80 2.17 -7.95
CA CYS A 64 0.97 2.13 -6.75
C CYS A 64 1.79 1.68 -5.54
N VAL A 65 1.22 1.87 -4.34
CA VAL A 65 1.75 1.32 -3.10
C VAL A 65 0.68 0.40 -2.50
N VAL A 66 1.11 -0.81 -2.14
CA VAL A 66 0.28 -1.79 -1.44
C VAL A 66 0.56 -1.68 0.06
N VAL A 67 -0.48 -1.38 0.84
CA VAL A 67 -0.42 -1.25 2.30
C VAL A 67 -1.19 -2.38 2.94
N HIS A 68 -0.54 -3.19 3.78
CA HIS A 68 -1.19 -4.28 4.50
C HIS A 68 -1.93 -3.77 5.73
N VAL A 69 -3.12 -4.29 6.01
CA VAL A 69 -3.97 -3.82 7.12
C VAL A 69 -3.36 -4.05 8.50
N ASP A 70 -2.51 -5.07 8.67
CA ASP A 70 -1.77 -5.31 9.92
C ASP A 70 -0.93 -4.09 10.36
N LEU A 71 -0.52 -3.22 9.43
CA LEU A 71 0.15 -1.96 9.77
C LEU A 71 -0.72 -1.08 10.65
N ARG A 72 -2.05 -1.11 10.45
CA ARG A 72 -3.00 -0.31 11.22
C ARG A 72 -3.04 -0.70 12.69
N GLU A 73 -2.95 -1.99 12.97
CA GLU A 73 -2.98 -2.51 14.34
C GLU A 73 -1.62 -2.37 15.02
N ALA A 74 -0.54 -2.66 14.28
CA ALA A 74 0.81 -2.61 14.82
C ALA A 74 1.35 -1.17 14.99
N GLU A 75 1.14 -0.31 13.99
CA GLU A 75 1.73 1.03 13.92
C GLU A 75 0.70 2.05 13.36
N PRO A 76 -0.34 2.42 14.15
CA PRO A 76 -1.46 3.25 13.68
C PRO A 76 -1.04 4.58 13.05
N MET A 77 0.00 5.23 13.61
CA MET A 77 0.50 6.50 13.06
C MET A 77 1.13 6.32 11.67
N ALA A 78 1.79 5.19 11.42
CA ALA A 78 2.40 4.88 10.15
C ALA A 78 1.32 4.55 9.09
N TRP A 79 0.25 3.84 9.51
CA TRP A 79 -0.94 3.65 8.68
C TRP A 79 -1.58 4.99 8.30
N ASP A 80 -1.84 5.85 9.29
CA ASP A 80 -2.44 7.16 9.06
C ASP A 80 -1.57 8.03 8.16
N PHE A 81 -0.24 7.95 8.29
CA PHE A 81 0.67 8.62 7.37
C PHE A 81 0.45 8.19 5.90
N CYS A 82 0.34 6.90 5.61
CA CYS A 82 0.04 6.42 4.25
C CYS A 82 -1.33 6.90 3.75
N MET A 83 -2.37 6.82 4.59
CA MET A 83 -3.72 7.24 4.21
C MET A 83 -3.82 8.75 4.00
N ASN A 84 -3.14 9.53 4.84
CA ASN A 84 -3.05 10.98 4.71
C ASN A 84 -2.25 11.37 3.47
N PHE A 85 -1.14 10.69 3.18
CA PHE A 85 -0.40 10.90 1.94
C PHE A 85 -1.30 10.76 0.70
N ALA A 86 -2.14 9.72 0.66
CA ALA A 86 -3.09 9.53 -0.44
C ALA A 86 -4.10 10.67 -0.51
N ARG A 87 -4.69 11.06 0.64
CA ARG A 87 -5.68 12.14 0.70
C ARG A 87 -5.10 13.49 0.28
N ASP A 88 -3.94 13.85 0.79
CA ASP A 88 -3.31 15.15 0.57
C ASP A 88 -2.87 15.34 -0.89
N ASN A 89 -2.60 14.22 -1.58
CA ASN A 89 -2.25 14.20 -3.00
C ASN A 89 -3.42 13.86 -3.93
N ASP A 90 -4.65 13.83 -3.40
CA ASP A 90 -5.88 13.51 -4.14
C ASP A 90 -5.79 12.16 -4.89
N LEU A 91 -5.13 11.15 -4.31
CA LEU A 91 -4.91 9.85 -4.93
C LEU A 91 -6.12 8.93 -4.78
N GLN A 92 -6.31 8.07 -5.77
CA GLN A 92 -7.29 6.99 -5.70
C GLN A 92 -6.81 5.90 -4.75
N VAL A 93 -7.71 5.41 -3.90
CA VAL A 93 -7.47 4.34 -2.94
C VAL A 93 -8.48 3.23 -3.19
N ALA A 94 -7.99 2.00 -3.33
CA ALA A 94 -8.82 0.81 -3.53
C ALA A 94 -8.52 -0.25 -2.47
N GLU A 95 -9.55 -0.93 -1.98
CA GLU A 95 -9.41 -2.09 -1.11
C GLU A 95 -9.46 -3.37 -1.96
N ALA A 96 -8.48 -4.27 -1.80
CA ALA A 96 -8.60 -5.58 -2.42
C ALA A 96 -9.25 -6.54 -1.43
N CYS A 97 -10.53 -6.84 -1.65
CA CYS A 97 -11.12 -8.04 -1.09
C CYS A 97 -10.51 -9.25 -1.82
N LEU A 98 -9.89 -10.16 -1.07
CA LEU A 98 -9.56 -11.48 -1.59
C LEU A 98 -10.88 -12.16 -1.99
N LEU A 99 -11.17 -12.20 -3.29
CA LEU A 99 -12.17 -13.13 -3.80
C LEU A 99 -11.58 -14.54 -3.56
N PRO A 100 -12.32 -15.46 -2.92
CA PRO A 100 -11.86 -16.83 -2.78
C PRO A 100 -11.55 -17.39 -4.17
N ASP A 101 -10.41 -18.07 -4.31
CA ASP A 101 -9.95 -18.63 -5.57
C ASP A 101 -11.11 -19.35 -6.27
N ILE A 102 -11.57 -18.80 -7.41
CA ILE A 102 -12.50 -19.51 -8.28
C ILE A 102 -11.67 -20.66 -8.85
N PRO A 103 -11.98 -21.94 -8.55
CA PRO A 103 -11.27 -23.04 -9.15
C PRO A 103 -11.37 -22.88 -10.66
N ARG A 104 -10.25 -22.85 -11.38
CA ARG A 104 -10.30 -22.92 -12.85
C ARG A 104 -11.09 -24.17 -13.20
N ALA A 105 -12.25 -23.99 -13.82
CA ALA A 105 -12.98 -25.09 -14.42
C ALA A 105 -12.02 -25.77 -15.41
N SER A 106 -11.81 -27.05 -15.17
CA SER A 106 -10.99 -27.94 -16.01
C SER A 106 -11.72 -28.24 -17.31
#